data_AF-A0A2M8NHS6-F1
#
_entry.id   AF-A0A2M8NHS6-F1
#
_cell.length_a   1.000
_cell.length_b   1.000
_cell.length_c   1.000
_cell.angle_alpha   90.00
_cell.angle_beta   90.00
_cell.angle_gamma   90.00
#
_symmetry.space_group_name_H-M   'P 1'
#
loop_
_entity.id
_entity.type
_entity.pdbx_description
1 polymer ?
#
loop_
_entity_poly.entity_id
_entity_poly.type
_entity_poly.pdbx_seq_one_letter_code
_entity_poly.pdbx_strand_id
1 'polypeptide(L)'
;MNADSSPRGAPRQITRNNFADIDPDWSPDGSVIAFASEAEGRGLFEIYTIEPNGANLTRITNASGSNTFPRWSPDMSAIVFVSDRTGRSNIYIMEPNGNSQRLLTFGVGRAQNIAPAWSADGLWIAFASDRPVSGRLDKFNWYVMDGRGENVAPIAITARTPQSIVFLPSLRLN
;
A
#
# COMPACT_ATOMS: atom_id res chain seq x y z
N MET A 1 -36.97 2.80 31.15
CA MET A 1 -36.36 2.97 29.82
C MET A 1 -35.07 2.18 29.84
N ASN A 2 -35.05 1.01 29.20
CA ASN A 2 -33.89 0.13 29.21
C ASN A 2 -33.04 0.42 27.98
N ALA A 3 -31.75 0.62 28.20
CA ALA A 3 -30.73 0.74 27.18
C ALA A 3 -30.65 -0.56 26.36
N ASP A 4 -30.57 -0.42 25.04
CA ASP A 4 -30.29 -1.51 24.10
C ASP A 4 -28.91 -2.11 24.42
N SER A 5 -28.92 -3.37 24.86
CA SER A 5 -27.75 -4.18 25.18
C SER A 5 -27.49 -5.22 24.09
N SER A 6 -27.60 -4.87 22.82
CA SER A 6 -27.12 -5.71 21.73
C SER A 6 -25.60 -5.91 21.88
N PRO A 7 -25.10 -7.16 22.07
CA PRO A 7 -23.67 -7.38 22.17
C PRO A 7 -23.03 -7.06 20.81
N ARG A 8 -22.02 -6.19 20.81
CA ARG A 8 -21.16 -5.96 19.64
C ARG A 8 -20.75 -7.34 19.09
N GLY A 9 -21.10 -7.57 17.81
CA GLY A 9 -21.19 -8.89 17.20
C GLY A 9 -19.91 -9.72 17.27
N ALA A 10 -20.08 -11.05 17.37
CA ALA A 10 -18.98 -12.00 17.44
C ALA A 10 -18.07 -11.90 16.19
N PRO A 11 -16.75 -12.09 16.33
CA PRO A 11 -15.84 -12.20 15.20
C PRO A 11 -16.29 -13.27 14.21
N ARG A 12 -16.22 -12.96 12.91
CA ARG A 12 -16.58 -13.89 11.83
C ARG A 12 -15.40 -14.09 10.89
N GLN A 13 -15.04 -15.35 10.67
CA GLN A 13 -14.07 -15.74 9.63
C GLN A 13 -14.70 -15.59 8.23
N ILE A 14 -14.01 -14.90 7.33
CA ILE A 14 -14.48 -14.64 5.95
C ILE A 14 -13.65 -15.33 4.87
N THR A 15 -12.40 -15.72 5.14
CA THR A 15 -11.58 -16.56 4.26
C THR A 15 -11.46 -17.99 4.80
N ARG A 16 -11.37 -19.00 3.93
CA ARG A 16 -11.43 -20.43 4.32
C ARG A 16 -10.35 -21.30 3.68
N ASN A 17 -9.19 -20.72 3.36
CA ASN A 17 -8.05 -21.47 2.84
C ASN A 17 -7.12 -21.93 3.99
N ASN A 18 -6.16 -22.81 3.68
CA ASN A 18 -5.22 -23.38 4.66
C ASN A 18 -3.88 -22.62 4.71
N PHE A 19 -3.80 -21.44 4.09
CA PHE A 19 -2.60 -20.63 3.95
C PHE A 19 -2.77 -19.27 4.64
N ALA A 20 -1.72 -18.45 4.63
CA ALA A 20 -1.76 -17.15 5.27
C ALA A 20 -2.55 -16.13 4.44
N ASP A 21 -3.42 -15.39 5.14
CA ASP A 21 -4.08 -14.18 4.64
C ASP A 21 -3.67 -13.02 5.57
N ILE A 22 -3.00 -12.01 5.02
CA ILE A 22 -2.39 -10.91 5.77
C ILE A 22 -2.64 -9.55 5.11
N ASP A 23 -2.25 -8.48 5.81
CA ASP A 23 -2.28 -7.10 5.32
C ASP A 23 -3.63 -6.62 4.74
N PRO A 24 -4.77 -6.83 5.42
CA PRO A 24 -6.05 -6.36 4.92
C PRO A 24 -6.13 -4.83 4.88
N ASP A 25 -6.84 -4.31 3.89
CA ASP A 25 -7.22 -2.91 3.78
C ASP A 25 -8.64 -2.77 3.23
N TRP A 26 -9.45 -1.94 3.89
CA TRP A 26 -10.81 -1.68 3.46
C TRP A 26 -10.83 -0.65 2.34
N SER A 27 -11.70 -0.86 1.35
CA SER A 27 -12.04 0.21 0.43
C SER A 27 -12.69 1.37 1.20
N PRO A 28 -12.47 2.63 0.79
CA PRO A 28 -13.03 3.82 1.47
C PRO A 28 -14.55 3.80 1.68
N ASP A 29 -15.29 3.16 0.78
CA ASP A 29 -16.76 2.99 0.87
C ASP A 29 -17.20 1.78 1.71
N GLY A 30 -16.26 0.97 2.18
CA GLY A 30 -16.51 -0.22 2.99
C GLY A 30 -17.07 -1.42 2.22
N SER A 31 -17.11 -1.39 0.89
CA SER A 31 -17.73 -2.45 0.07
C SER A 31 -16.81 -3.64 -0.20
N VAL A 32 -15.50 -3.46 -0.13
CA VAL A 32 -14.49 -4.46 -0.50
C VAL A 32 -13.31 -4.42 0.48
N ILE A 33 -12.70 -5.58 0.73
CA ILE A 33 -11.45 -5.70 1.47
C ILE A 33 -10.39 -6.22 0.50
N ALA A 34 -9.28 -5.49 0.33
CA ALA A 34 -8.09 -5.99 -0.34
C ALA A 34 -7.14 -6.62 0.69
N PHE A 35 -6.48 -7.73 0.37
CA PHE A 35 -5.56 -8.40 1.29
C PHE A 35 -4.53 -9.23 0.51
N ALA A 36 -3.41 -9.58 1.15
CA ALA A 36 -2.42 -10.48 0.58
C ALA A 36 -2.72 -11.92 1.02
N SER A 37 -2.69 -12.87 0.08
CA SER A 37 -3.00 -14.27 0.34
C SER A 37 -2.03 -15.23 -0.35
N GLU A 38 -1.69 -16.30 0.35
CA GLU A 38 -0.98 -17.47 -0.17
C GLU A 38 -1.93 -18.58 -0.64
N ALA A 39 -3.23 -18.32 -0.82
CA ALA A 39 -4.28 -19.32 -1.02
C ALA A 39 -4.01 -20.41 -2.09
N GLU A 40 -3.13 -20.14 -3.07
CA GLU A 40 -2.76 -21.11 -4.10
C GLU A 40 -1.56 -22.01 -3.73
N GLY A 41 -0.98 -21.87 -2.54
CA GLY A 41 0.09 -22.73 -2.02
C GLY A 41 1.41 -22.66 -2.82
N ARG A 42 1.62 -21.60 -3.58
CA ARG A 42 2.80 -21.42 -4.44
C ARG A 42 4.00 -20.81 -3.70
N GLY A 43 3.87 -20.50 -2.41
CA GLY A 43 4.87 -19.80 -1.61
C GLY A 43 5.08 -18.34 -2.00
N LEU A 44 4.13 -17.75 -2.72
CA LEU A 44 4.12 -16.34 -3.11
C LEU A 44 2.78 -15.73 -2.68
N PHE A 45 2.84 -14.53 -2.11
CA PHE A 45 1.64 -13.75 -1.82
C PHE A 45 1.11 -13.11 -3.09
N GLU A 46 -0.21 -13.13 -3.23
CA GLU A 46 -0.94 -12.39 -4.26
C GLU A 46 -2.01 -11.53 -3.60
N ILE A 47 -2.40 -10.44 -4.25
CA ILE A 47 -3.46 -9.56 -3.74
C ILE A 47 -4.79 -10.11 -4.20
N TYR A 48 -5.69 -10.23 -3.23
CA TYR A 48 -7.08 -10.61 -3.43
C TYR A 48 -8.00 -9.50 -2.95
N THR A 49 -9.20 -9.48 -3.50
CA THR A 49 -10.34 -8.72 -2.99
C THR A 49 -11.45 -9.66 -2.55
N ILE A 50 -12.19 -9.26 -1.53
CA ILE A 50 -13.36 -9.99 -1.03
C ILE A 50 -14.41 -9.01 -0.51
N GLU A 51 -15.68 -9.33 -0.65
CA GLU A 51 -16.74 -8.59 0.01
C GLU A 51 -16.76 -8.90 1.52
N PRO A 52 -17.21 -7.96 2.37
CA PRO A 52 -17.30 -8.17 3.81
C PRO A 52 -18.14 -9.38 4.21
N ASN A 53 -19.10 -9.78 3.35
CA ASN A 53 -19.95 -10.96 3.51
C ASN A 53 -19.23 -12.31 3.21
N GLY A 54 -18.02 -12.28 2.66
CA GLY A 54 -17.23 -13.43 2.22
C GLY A 54 -17.42 -13.82 0.74
N ALA A 55 -18.24 -13.09 -0.02
CA ALA A 55 -18.48 -13.32 -1.43
C ALA A 55 -17.43 -12.65 -2.32
N ASN A 56 -17.47 -12.97 -3.62
CA ASN A 56 -16.67 -12.33 -4.66
C ASN A 56 -15.15 -12.31 -4.40
N LEU A 57 -14.65 -13.37 -3.76
CA LEU A 57 -13.21 -13.59 -3.59
C LEU A 57 -12.51 -13.65 -4.96
N THR A 58 -11.68 -12.66 -5.25
CA THR A 58 -11.06 -12.47 -6.56
C THR A 58 -9.56 -12.19 -6.41
N ARG A 59 -8.71 -12.90 -7.16
CA ARG A 59 -7.29 -12.59 -7.28
C ARG A 59 -7.09 -11.44 -8.27
N ILE A 60 -6.39 -10.39 -7.86
CA ILE A 60 -6.16 -9.19 -8.70
C ILE A 60 -4.69 -8.94 -9.05
N THR A 61 -3.75 -9.78 -8.60
CA THR A 61 -2.37 -9.79 -9.10
C THR A 61 -1.95 -11.19 -9.56
N ASN A 62 -1.07 -11.26 -10.56
CA ASN A 62 -0.44 -12.49 -11.01
C ASN A 62 0.94 -12.18 -11.59
N ALA A 63 1.94 -12.10 -10.71
CA ALA A 63 3.30 -11.72 -11.08
C ALA A 63 4.32 -12.74 -10.58
N SER A 64 5.54 -12.69 -11.11
CA SER A 64 6.63 -13.62 -10.75
C SER A 64 7.21 -13.44 -9.35
N GLY A 65 6.60 -12.59 -8.51
CA GLY A 65 7.06 -12.25 -7.17
C GLY A 65 5.89 -12.01 -6.22
N SER A 66 6.18 -11.96 -4.92
CA SER A 66 5.17 -11.73 -3.88
C SER A 66 4.62 -10.31 -3.95
N ASN A 67 3.31 -10.18 -3.74
CA ASN A 67 2.56 -8.93 -3.73
C ASN A 67 1.86 -8.77 -2.36
N THR A 68 2.22 -7.74 -1.61
CA THR A 68 1.80 -7.54 -0.21
C THR A 68 1.44 -6.09 0.09
N PHE A 69 0.92 -5.80 1.29
CA PHE A 69 0.54 -4.45 1.74
C PHE A 69 -0.34 -3.66 0.75
N PRO A 70 -1.48 -4.19 0.28
CA PRO A 70 -2.41 -3.42 -0.56
C PRO A 70 -2.97 -2.23 0.22
N ARG A 71 -3.06 -1.06 -0.42
CA ARG A 71 -3.75 0.13 0.11
C ARG A 71 -4.59 0.81 -0.96
N TRP A 72 -5.87 0.97 -0.67
CA TRP A 72 -6.79 1.71 -1.51
C TRP A 72 -6.46 3.20 -1.52
N SER A 73 -6.55 3.82 -2.69
CA SER A 73 -6.58 5.28 -2.78
C SER A 73 -7.91 5.80 -2.20
N PRO A 74 -7.91 7.01 -1.60
CA PRO A 74 -9.12 7.58 -0.99
C PRO A 74 -10.29 7.78 -1.98
N ASP A 75 -9.98 7.98 -3.26
CA ASP A 75 -10.94 8.15 -4.36
C ASP A 75 -11.37 6.82 -5.00
N MET A 76 -10.94 5.68 -4.45
CA MET A 76 -11.20 4.32 -4.95
C MET A 76 -10.67 4.02 -6.37
N SER A 77 -9.88 4.91 -6.97
CA SER A 77 -9.42 4.74 -8.35
C SER A 77 -8.20 3.84 -8.50
N ALA A 78 -7.50 3.53 -7.41
CA ALA A 78 -6.26 2.77 -7.45
C ALA A 78 -6.01 1.97 -6.16
N ILE A 79 -5.12 0.98 -6.29
CA ILE A 79 -4.51 0.27 -5.17
C ILE A 79 -3.00 0.37 -5.31
N VAL A 80 -2.32 0.85 -4.27
CA VAL A 80 -0.85 0.73 -4.16
C VAL A 80 -0.50 -0.52 -3.38
N PHE A 81 0.63 -1.12 -3.71
CA PHE A 81 1.07 -2.35 -3.07
C PHE A 81 2.58 -2.53 -3.19
N VAL A 82 3.12 -3.44 -2.39
CA VAL A 82 4.52 -3.84 -2.44
C VAL A 82 4.66 -5.06 -3.34
N SER A 83 5.63 -5.05 -4.25
CA SER A 83 6.02 -6.23 -5.02
C SER A 83 7.53 -6.38 -5.12
N ASP A 84 8.01 -7.61 -5.02
CA ASP A 84 9.41 -7.97 -5.23
C ASP A 84 9.70 -8.52 -6.64
N ARG A 85 8.72 -8.43 -7.56
CA ARG A 85 8.81 -8.96 -8.94
C ARG A 85 10.01 -8.47 -9.77
N THR A 86 10.67 -7.39 -9.35
CA THR A 86 11.91 -6.86 -9.95
C THR A 86 13.16 -7.12 -9.09
N GLY A 87 13.12 -8.11 -8.21
CA GLY A 87 14.23 -8.62 -7.39
C GLY A 87 14.34 -8.03 -5.98
N ARG A 88 13.75 -6.85 -5.72
CA ARG A 88 13.59 -6.27 -4.39
C ARG A 88 12.21 -5.65 -4.26
N SER A 89 11.73 -5.54 -3.02
CA SER A 89 10.44 -4.89 -2.70
C SER A 89 10.41 -3.45 -3.19
N ASN A 90 9.45 -3.16 -4.06
CA ASN A 90 9.16 -1.85 -4.58
C ASN A 90 7.66 -1.56 -4.50
N ILE A 91 7.31 -0.28 -4.57
CA ILE A 91 5.92 0.15 -4.57
C ILE A 91 5.41 0.16 -6.00
N TYR A 92 4.28 -0.50 -6.19
CA TYR A 92 3.51 -0.53 -7.43
C TYR A 92 2.14 0.09 -7.18
N ILE A 93 1.49 0.46 -8.27
CA ILE A 93 0.11 0.89 -8.29
C ILE A 93 -0.62 0.17 -9.41
N MET A 94 -1.90 -0.08 -9.22
CA MET A 94 -2.79 -0.70 -10.20
C MET A 94 -4.20 -0.14 -10.08
N GLU A 95 -5.02 -0.38 -11.10
CA GLU A 95 -6.46 -0.23 -10.99
C GLU A 95 -7.05 -1.27 -10.02
N PRO A 96 -8.20 -1.01 -9.37
CA PRO A 96 -8.84 -1.93 -8.43
C PRO A 96 -9.14 -3.33 -8.98
N ASN A 97 -9.29 -3.44 -10.30
CA ASN A 97 -9.52 -4.69 -11.02
C ASN A 97 -8.23 -5.50 -11.27
N GLY A 98 -7.05 -4.97 -10.87
CA GLY A 98 -5.75 -5.59 -11.08
C GLY A 98 -5.00 -5.14 -12.35
N ASN A 99 -5.63 -4.34 -13.22
CA ASN A 99 -5.04 -3.89 -14.47
C ASN A 99 -4.09 -2.70 -14.28
N SER A 100 -3.42 -2.32 -15.37
CA SER A 100 -2.59 -1.10 -15.44
C SER A 100 -1.50 -1.05 -14.36
N GLN A 101 -0.96 -2.22 -13.98
CA GLN A 101 0.07 -2.30 -12.94
C GLN A 101 1.34 -1.60 -13.40
N ARG A 102 1.81 -0.62 -12.63
CA ARG A 102 3.05 0.10 -12.91
C ARG A 102 3.89 0.30 -11.65
N LEU A 103 5.20 0.31 -11.85
CA LEU A 103 6.19 0.58 -10.81
C LEU A 103 6.19 2.08 -10.46
N LEU A 104 6.14 2.42 -9.17
CA LEU A 104 6.28 3.79 -8.69
C LEU A 104 7.70 4.10 -8.23
N THR A 105 8.34 3.19 -7.49
CA THR A 105 9.67 3.42 -6.95
C THR A 105 10.73 2.75 -7.80
N PHE A 106 11.40 3.47 -8.70
CA PHE A 106 12.60 2.97 -9.39
C PHE A 106 13.86 3.73 -8.99
N GLY A 107 15.00 3.03 -8.95
CA GLY A 107 16.36 3.58 -8.98
C GLY A 107 16.74 4.71 -8.01
N VAL A 108 17.41 4.38 -6.91
CA VAL A 108 18.87 4.61 -6.68
C VAL A 108 19.25 3.62 -5.57
N GLY A 109 20.29 2.79 -5.79
CA GLY A 109 20.90 1.92 -4.76
C GLY A 109 20.01 0.82 -4.19
N ARG A 110 19.70 -0.24 -4.96
CA ARG A 110 19.21 -1.56 -4.47
C ARG A 110 18.25 -1.52 -3.26
N ALA A 111 17.39 -0.52 -3.14
CA ALA A 111 16.66 -0.31 -1.91
C ALA A 111 15.40 -1.18 -1.81
N GLN A 112 14.99 -1.51 -0.60
CA GLN A 112 13.68 -2.04 -0.28
C GLN A 112 12.72 -0.89 0.02
N ASN A 113 11.54 -0.93 -0.57
CA ASN A 113 10.46 0.02 -0.34
C ASN A 113 9.22 -0.75 0.10
N ILE A 114 8.70 -0.42 1.28
CA ILE A 114 7.65 -1.20 1.96
C ILE A 114 6.63 -0.30 2.65
N ALA A 115 5.52 -0.91 3.08
CA ALA A 115 4.46 -0.30 3.88
C ALA A 115 3.97 1.06 3.32
N PRO A 116 3.48 1.10 2.08
CA PRO A 116 2.91 2.32 1.52
C PRO A 116 1.67 2.76 2.32
N ALA A 117 1.39 4.05 2.32
CA ALA A 117 0.15 4.63 2.83
C ALA A 117 -0.22 5.89 2.05
N TRP A 118 -1.48 6.03 1.66
CA TRP A 118 -2.00 7.24 1.04
C TRP A 118 -2.25 8.33 2.09
N SER A 119 -2.03 9.59 1.71
CA SER A 119 -2.64 10.72 2.42
C SER A 119 -4.16 10.71 2.18
N ALA A 120 -4.92 11.24 3.14
CA ALA A 120 -6.39 11.24 3.08
C ALA A 120 -6.97 11.98 1.85
N ASP A 121 -6.21 12.93 1.30
CA ASP A 121 -6.56 13.68 0.08
C ASP A 121 -6.10 12.99 -1.22
N GLY A 122 -5.39 11.86 -1.13
CA GLY A 122 -4.86 11.12 -2.27
C GLY A 122 -3.70 11.80 -3.00
N LEU A 123 -3.21 12.94 -2.50
CA LEU A 123 -2.15 13.70 -3.15
C LEU A 123 -0.75 13.11 -2.92
N TRP A 124 -0.58 12.28 -1.88
CA TRP A 124 0.71 11.78 -1.45
C TRP A 124 0.67 10.30 -1.08
N ILE A 125 1.81 9.65 -1.23
CA ILE A 125 2.07 8.30 -0.74
C ILE A 125 3.33 8.34 0.13
N ALA A 126 3.17 7.99 1.42
CA ALA A 126 4.28 7.76 2.33
C ALA A 126 4.72 6.29 2.29
N PHE A 127 6.01 6.03 2.49
CA PHE A 127 6.55 4.67 2.55
C PHE A 127 7.89 4.60 3.28
N ALA A 128 8.25 3.40 3.74
CA ALA A 128 9.56 3.15 4.33
C ALA A 128 10.56 2.71 3.26
N SER A 129 11.76 3.28 3.26
CA SER A 129 12.84 2.93 2.34
C SER A 129 14.20 2.87 3.04
N ASP A 130 15.02 1.86 2.72
CA ASP A 130 16.42 1.73 3.20
C ASP A 130 17.43 2.46 2.28
N ARG A 131 16.93 3.29 1.35
CA ARG A 131 17.77 4.18 0.54
C ARG A 131 18.68 5.02 1.47
N PRO A 132 19.98 5.12 1.17
CA PRO A 132 20.90 5.90 1.99
C PRO A 132 20.48 7.37 2.05
N VAL A 133 20.26 7.89 3.25
CA VAL A 133 20.16 9.33 3.51
C VAL A 133 21.49 9.76 4.12
N SER A 134 22.25 10.62 3.45
CA SER A 134 23.47 11.26 4.00
C SER A 134 24.56 10.30 4.55
N GLY A 135 24.78 9.16 3.90
CA GLY A 135 25.90 8.26 4.23
C GLY A 135 25.69 7.31 5.41
N ARG A 136 24.50 7.29 6.04
CA ARG A 136 24.09 6.20 6.92
C ARG A 136 23.45 5.09 6.07
N LEU A 137 24.25 4.08 5.77
CA LEU A 137 23.81 2.82 5.18
C LEU A 137 23.19 1.97 6.29
N ASP A 138 22.01 1.36 6.07
CA ASP A 138 21.36 0.29 6.89
C ASP A 138 20.04 0.60 7.65
N LYS A 139 19.46 1.80 7.56
CA LYS A 139 18.19 2.11 8.24
C LYS A 139 17.07 2.48 7.27
N PHE A 140 15.89 1.89 7.49
CA PHE A 140 14.65 2.38 6.89
C PHE A 140 14.35 3.78 7.41
N ASN A 141 14.15 4.72 6.49
CA ASN A 141 13.63 6.05 6.75
C ASN A 141 12.30 6.23 6.02
N TRP A 142 11.51 7.20 6.47
CA TRP A 142 10.26 7.56 5.82
C TRP A 142 10.53 8.43 4.59
N TYR A 143 9.88 8.08 3.49
CA TYR A 143 9.87 8.82 2.24
C TYR A 143 8.43 9.16 1.88
N VAL A 144 8.28 10.21 1.08
CA VAL A 144 7.02 10.59 0.46
C VAL A 144 7.23 10.76 -1.03
N MET A 145 6.20 10.46 -1.80
CA MET A 145 6.08 10.77 -3.22
C MET A 145 4.68 11.28 -3.49
N ASP A 146 4.44 11.92 -4.64
CA ASP A 146 3.08 12.27 -4.99
C ASP A 146 2.22 11.01 -5.26
N GLY A 147 0.90 11.18 -5.30
CA GLY A 147 -0.06 10.10 -5.56
C GLY A 147 0.10 9.41 -6.92
N ARG A 148 0.87 9.99 -7.84
CA ARG A 148 1.23 9.40 -9.13
C ARG A 148 2.58 8.67 -9.07
N GLY A 149 3.27 8.73 -7.94
CA GLY A 149 4.58 8.14 -7.70
C GLY A 149 5.74 8.90 -8.32
N GLU A 150 5.57 10.19 -8.62
CA GLU A 150 6.66 11.09 -8.97
C GLU A 150 7.18 11.83 -7.71
N ASN A 151 8.27 12.57 -7.83
CA ASN A 151 8.79 13.46 -6.78
C ASN A 151 9.12 12.76 -5.43
N VAL A 152 9.82 11.62 -5.48
CA VAL A 152 10.24 10.88 -4.28
C VAL A 152 11.25 11.69 -3.46
N ALA A 153 10.92 11.98 -2.20
CA ALA A 153 11.78 12.71 -1.26
C ALA A 153 11.77 12.08 0.15
N PRO A 154 12.91 12.07 0.87
CA PRO A 154 12.91 11.65 2.28
C PRO A 154 12.16 12.66 3.15
N ILE A 155 11.42 12.16 4.14
CA ILE A 155 10.91 12.99 5.24
C ILE A 155 12.07 13.20 6.21
N ALA A 156 12.79 14.31 6.06
CA ALA A 156 13.92 14.62 6.91
C ALA A 156 13.46 15.00 8.33
N ILE A 157 13.59 14.08 9.30
CA ILE A 157 13.47 14.38 10.74
C ILE A 157 14.79 14.96 11.26
N THR A 158 15.36 15.95 10.57
CA THR A 158 16.60 16.60 10.99
C THR A 158 16.40 18.09 11.14
N ALA A 159 15.83 18.49 12.28
CA ALA A 159 16.27 19.62 13.09
C ALA A 159 15.39 19.75 14.34
N ARG A 160 15.92 20.37 15.40
CA ARG A 160 15.18 20.84 16.59
C ARG A 160 14.15 21.95 16.28
N THR A 161 13.85 22.15 15.01
CA THR A 161 12.86 23.04 14.45
C THR A 161 12.22 22.30 13.28
N PRO A 162 10.91 21.97 13.30
CA PRO A 162 10.25 21.37 12.16
C PRO A 162 10.39 22.34 10.97
N GLN A 163 11.17 21.95 9.96
CA GLN A 163 11.06 22.61 8.67
C GLN A 163 9.82 22.03 8.01
N SER A 164 8.81 22.88 7.86
CA SER A 164 7.66 22.59 7.00
C SER A 164 8.18 22.18 5.63
N ILE A 165 7.81 20.99 5.19
CA ILE A 165 8.04 20.58 3.81
C ILE A 165 7.06 21.41 2.96
N VAL A 166 7.55 22.50 2.39
CA VAL A 166 6.77 23.35 1.47
C VAL A 166 6.98 22.83 0.06
N PHE A 167 6.00 22.10 -0.46
CA PHE A 167 5.97 21.70 -1.86
C PHE A 167 5.27 22.80 -2.66
N LEU A 168 6.04 23.56 -3.44
CA LEU A 168 5.49 24.53 -4.38
C LEU A 168 4.92 23.74 -5.57
N PRO A 169 3.63 23.93 -5.94
CA PRO A 169 3.12 23.38 -7.18
C PRO A 169 3.94 23.96 -8.34
N SER A 170 4.45 23.09 -9.21
CA SER A 170 5.19 23.51 -10.39
C SER A 170 4.31 24.38 -11.27
N LEU A 171 4.63 25.68 -11.32
CA LEU A 171 4.03 26.60 -12.28
C LEU A 171 4.33 26.08 -13.68
N ARG A 172 3.30 25.68 -14.42
CA ARG A 172 3.40 25.54 -15.86
C ARG A 172 3.35 26.96 -16.43
N LEU A 173 4.48 27.44 -16.97
CA LEU A 173 4.49 28.58 -17.86
C LEU A 173 3.87 28.13 -19.20
N ASN A 174 2.92 28.93 -19.70
CA ASN A 174 2.18 28.71 -20.94
C ASN A 174 3.07 28.60 -22.17
#